data_AF-A0AAI8Z8M4-F1
#
_entry.id   AF-A0AAI8Z8M4-F1
#
_cell.length_a   1.000
_cell.length_b   1.000
_cell.length_c   1.000
_cell.angle_alpha   90.00
_cell.angle_beta   90.00
_cell.angle_gamma   90.00
#
_symmetry.space_group_name_H-M   'P 1'
#
loop_
_entity.id
_entity.type
_entity.pdbx_description
1 polymer ?
#
loop_
_entity_poly.entity_id
_entity_poly.type
_entity_poly.pdbx_seq_one_letter_code
_entity_poly.pdbx_strand_id
1 'polypeptide(L)'
;MKSFVIVALCVALAHACPHSRRAVPDDTNAPLQVQLSRIDNSRVRARVVNTASRGYNLHYKGSVLDKDSPADKFGVHGSATRARFNGVSFRIATSNLSDHDFMPIRAGQTIQRDIDLAELYEVGTTDTYTIRARGAMPYANIGSTELTGHSVPYTSNALTMDIDGDQARSVPYAINLAAKQQKRTALNSNSCPGDRGQLLQSALKNCADLASNAARTAASGADQLFSQHFHTDDPSVRNTVASRLNAVAESCAARSSDGTSASCTDVYGMCSSGLLAYTLPSTNQLVFCDPFYQALPPLSQTCDGQDQATTVLHEETHAPAVFSPPTVDYAYGHSADNLPTQDALMNADSYAMYANALYLGC
;
A
#
# COMPACT_ATOMS: atom_id res chain seq x y z
N MET A 1 -15.88 25.88 -62.05
CA MET A 1 -16.11 26.17 -60.62
C MET A 1 -15.51 25.03 -59.81
N LYS A 2 -14.37 25.26 -59.15
CA LYS A 2 -13.66 24.26 -58.35
C LYS A 2 -13.97 24.57 -56.88
N SER A 3 -14.74 23.72 -56.21
CA SER A 3 -15.01 23.83 -54.78
C SER A 3 -13.81 23.30 -54.00
N PHE A 4 -13.21 24.15 -53.18
CA PHE A 4 -12.25 23.75 -52.15
C PHE A 4 -13.03 23.34 -50.89
N VAL A 5 -12.82 22.09 -50.44
CA VAL A 5 -13.26 21.63 -49.12
C VAL A 5 -12.10 21.89 -48.17
N ILE A 6 -12.29 22.79 -47.20
CA ILE A 6 -11.35 23.03 -46.11
C ILE A 6 -11.68 22.01 -45.02
N VAL A 7 -10.78 21.06 -44.77
CA VAL A 7 -10.83 20.17 -43.61
C VAL A 7 -10.21 20.90 -42.44
N ALA A 8 -11.03 21.32 -41.47
CA ALA A 8 -10.57 21.91 -40.22
C ALA A 8 -10.05 20.82 -39.28
N LEU A 9 -8.72 20.77 -39.11
CA LEU A 9 -8.05 19.89 -38.16
C LEU A 9 -8.19 20.50 -36.75
N CYS A 10 -9.12 20.00 -35.93
CA CYS A 10 -9.20 20.35 -34.52
C CYS A 10 -8.05 19.68 -33.76
N VAL A 11 -6.99 20.44 -33.47
CA VAL A 11 -5.94 20.03 -32.54
C VAL A 11 -6.48 20.23 -31.12
N ALA A 12 -6.81 19.14 -30.43
CA ALA A 12 -7.15 19.17 -29.01
C ALA A 12 -5.86 19.46 -28.20
N LEU A 13 -5.71 20.71 -27.77
CA LEU A 13 -4.71 21.09 -26.78
C LEU A 13 -5.11 20.51 -25.43
N ALA A 14 -4.49 19.38 -25.06
CA ALA A 14 -4.52 18.86 -23.70
C ALA A 14 -3.84 19.88 -22.77
N HIS A 15 -4.66 20.69 -22.11
CA HIS A 15 -4.18 21.60 -21.07
C HIS A 15 -3.82 20.75 -19.84
N ALA A 16 -2.53 20.46 -19.70
CA ALA A 16 -2.00 19.91 -18.46
C ALA A 16 -2.30 20.93 -17.35
N CYS A 17 -3.25 20.59 -16.47
CA CYS A 17 -3.56 21.38 -15.30
C CYS A 17 -2.35 21.28 -14.35
N PRO A 18 -1.62 22.37 -14.05
CA PRO A 18 -0.53 22.32 -13.11
C PRO A 18 -1.14 22.15 -11.72
N HIS A 19 -1.25 20.90 -11.27
CA HIS A 19 -1.48 20.60 -9.85
C HIS A 19 -0.25 21.07 -9.08
N SER A 20 -0.30 22.33 -8.64
CA SER A 20 0.64 22.84 -7.65
C SER A 20 0.48 21.98 -6.40
N ARG A 21 1.41 21.05 -6.20
CA ARG A 21 1.48 20.20 -5.02
C ARG A 21 1.69 21.12 -3.82
N ARG A 22 0.60 21.47 -3.12
CA ARG A 22 0.73 22.03 -1.78
C ARG A 22 1.45 20.99 -0.94
N ALA A 23 2.60 21.38 -0.39
CA ALA A 23 3.25 20.59 0.64
C ALA A 23 2.23 20.37 1.77
N VAL A 24 1.98 19.11 2.13
CA VAL A 24 1.24 18.78 3.34
C VAL A 24 2.05 19.39 4.51
N PRO A 25 1.45 20.25 5.35
CA PRO A 25 2.12 20.81 6.51
C PRO A 25 2.67 19.69 7.40
N ASP A 26 3.87 19.87 7.95
CA ASP A 26 4.36 18.98 9.01
C ASP A 26 3.42 19.11 10.21
N ASP A 27 2.73 18.02 10.57
CA ASP A 27 1.91 18.01 11.78
C ASP A 27 2.82 17.82 12.99
N THR A 28 3.37 18.93 13.46
CA THR A 28 4.23 18.96 14.65
C THR A 28 3.54 18.48 15.93
N ASN A 29 2.22 18.30 15.92
CA ASN A 29 1.43 17.80 17.05
C ASN A 29 1.18 16.28 16.99
N ALA A 30 1.64 15.58 15.94
CA ALA A 30 1.51 14.13 15.87
C ALA A 30 2.22 13.44 17.06
N PRO A 31 1.61 12.44 17.72
CA PRO A 31 2.21 11.78 18.89
C PRO A 31 3.52 11.04 18.58
N LEU A 32 3.72 10.63 17.32
CA LEU A 32 4.99 10.12 16.82
C LEU A 32 5.59 11.14 15.86
N GLN A 33 6.73 11.70 16.24
CA GLN A 33 7.51 12.59 15.39
C GLN A 33 8.60 11.81 14.66
N VAL A 34 8.72 12.00 13.35
CA VAL A 34 9.76 11.37 12.53
C VAL A 34 10.71 12.43 11.99
N GLN A 35 11.99 12.28 12.28
CA GLN A 35 13.03 13.12 11.69
C GLN A 35 13.87 12.30 10.72
N LEU A 36 13.91 12.71 9.45
CA LEU A 36 14.79 12.18 8.43
C LEU A 36 16.07 13.00 8.36
N SER A 37 17.21 12.31 8.27
CA SER A 37 18.53 12.90 8.03
C SER A 37 19.33 12.04 7.07
N ARG A 38 20.15 12.68 6.22
CA ARG A 38 21.07 11.99 5.32
C ARG A 38 22.19 11.30 6.11
N ILE A 39 22.54 10.07 5.72
CA ILE A 39 23.74 9.37 6.22
C ILE A 39 24.86 9.51 5.18
N ASP A 40 24.63 9.03 3.97
CA ASP A 40 25.54 9.16 2.83
C ASP A 40 24.77 9.25 1.50
N ASN A 41 25.23 8.63 0.40
CA ASN A 41 24.67 8.78 -0.94
C ASN A 41 23.14 8.64 -0.99
N SER A 42 22.62 7.42 -0.83
CA SER A 42 21.19 7.09 -0.86
C SER A 42 20.64 6.65 0.50
N ARG A 43 21.49 6.57 1.55
CA ARG A 43 21.05 6.14 2.87
C ARG A 43 20.51 7.29 3.71
N VAL A 44 19.35 7.04 4.31
CA VAL A 44 18.66 7.95 5.22
C VAL A 44 18.51 7.33 6.59
N ARG A 45 18.60 8.15 7.63
CA ARG A 45 18.25 7.79 9.00
C ARG A 45 16.90 8.39 9.34
N ALA A 46 15.96 7.54 9.72
CA ALA A 46 14.70 7.92 10.34
C ALA A 46 14.82 7.79 11.87
N ARG A 47 14.59 8.90 12.57
CA ARG A 47 14.51 8.96 14.04
C ARG A 47 13.06 9.17 14.44
N VAL A 48 12.44 8.14 14.98
CA VAL A 48 11.05 8.16 15.46
C VAL A 48 11.03 8.39 16.96
N VAL A 49 10.33 9.43 17.42
CA VAL A 49 10.22 9.80 18.83
C VAL A 49 8.75 9.75 19.23
N ASN A 50 8.46 9.08 20.34
CA ASN A 50 7.15 9.20 20.99
C ASN A 50 7.13 10.43 21.89
N THR A 51 6.40 11.46 21.47
CA THR A 51 6.26 12.72 22.20
C THR A 51 5.05 12.74 23.14
N ALA A 52 4.21 11.71 23.11
CA ALA A 52 3.09 11.57 24.03
C ALA A 52 3.54 11.21 25.46
N SER A 53 2.65 11.44 26.41
CA SER A 53 2.83 11.05 27.82
C SER A 53 2.61 9.56 28.09
N ARG A 54 2.23 8.76 27.07
CA ARG A 54 1.96 7.32 27.16
C ARG A 54 2.82 6.51 26.20
N GLY A 55 2.99 5.22 26.47
CA GLY A 55 3.64 4.28 25.56
C GLY A 55 2.65 3.62 24.58
N TYR A 56 3.19 3.10 23.47
CA TYR A 56 2.44 2.38 22.44
C TYR A 56 3.14 1.05 22.14
N ASN A 57 2.39 -0.03 21.94
CA ASN A 57 2.88 -1.23 21.28
C ASN A 57 2.46 -1.14 19.80
N LEU A 58 3.38 -0.75 18.91
CA LEU A 58 3.05 -0.37 17.54
C LEU A 58 3.02 -1.58 16.61
N HIS A 59 1.92 -1.77 15.88
CA HIS A 59 1.86 -2.72 14.77
C HIS A 59 2.63 -2.12 13.59
N TYR A 60 3.90 -2.50 13.46
CA TYR A 60 4.92 -1.66 12.80
C TYR A 60 5.29 -2.10 11.39
N LYS A 61 4.88 -3.29 10.96
CA LYS A 61 5.25 -3.85 9.64
C LYS A 61 4.79 -2.93 8.51
N GLY A 62 5.61 -2.82 7.47
CA GLY A 62 5.39 -1.88 6.37
C GLY A 62 5.73 -0.41 6.67
N SER A 63 5.82 -0.02 7.95
CA SER A 63 6.09 1.38 8.33
C SER A 63 7.57 1.76 8.25
N VAL A 64 7.86 3.03 8.54
CA VAL A 64 9.24 3.55 8.70
C VAL A 64 10.05 2.84 9.80
N LEU A 65 9.39 2.15 10.74
CA LEU A 65 10.04 1.35 11.79
C LEU A 65 10.41 -0.07 11.35
N ASP A 66 9.83 -0.55 10.25
CA ASP A 66 10.14 -1.84 9.66
C ASP A 66 11.53 -1.78 9.04
N LYS A 67 12.46 -2.62 9.51
CA LYS A 67 13.82 -2.70 8.97
C LYS A 67 14.05 -3.95 8.13
N ASP A 68 13.17 -4.93 8.27
CA ASP A 68 13.39 -6.29 7.79
C ASP A 68 12.74 -6.48 6.42
N SER A 69 11.69 -5.71 6.13
CA SER A 69 10.95 -5.82 4.89
C SER A 69 11.27 -4.71 3.88
N PRO A 70 11.32 -5.04 2.57
CA PRO A 70 11.48 -4.05 1.52
C PRO A 70 10.14 -3.38 1.17
N ALA A 71 9.47 -2.78 2.16
CA ALA A 71 8.18 -2.12 2.00
C ALA A 71 8.29 -0.64 1.57
N ASP A 72 7.20 -0.06 1.07
CA ASP A 72 7.15 1.35 0.65
C ASP A 72 7.01 2.27 1.88
N LYS A 73 8.14 2.86 2.31
CA LYS A 73 8.24 3.64 3.56
C LYS A 73 8.21 5.15 3.34
N PHE A 74 8.42 5.59 2.10
CA PHE A 74 8.72 6.98 1.75
C PHE A 74 8.04 7.44 0.45
N GLY A 75 7.60 8.69 0.45
CA GLY A 75 7.44 9.47 -0.76
C GLY A 75 8.80 9.99 -1.22
N VAL A 76 9.36 9.43 -2.30
CA VAL A 76 10.63 9.85 -2.90
C VAL A 76 10.35 10.55 -4.22
N HIS A 77 10.65 11.84 -4.34
CA HIS A 77 10.39 12.64 -5.52
C HIS A 77 11.66 13.28 -6.05
N GLY A 78 12.00 13.02 -7.32
CA GLY A 78 13.01 13.78 -8.04
C GLY A 78 12.39 15.02 -8.69
N SER A 79 13.17 15.69 -9.54
CA SER A 79 12.77 16.89 -10.28
C SER A 79 11.57 16.66 -11.21
N ALA A 80 11.47 15.48 -11.83
CA ALA A 80 10.41 15.16 -12.79
C ALA A 80 9.18 14.51 -12.13
N THR A 81 9.37 13.45 -11.32
CA THR A 81 8.28 12.60 -10.81
C THR A 81 8.65 11.87 -9.50
N ARG A 82 7.71 11.09 -8.95
CA ARG A 82 8.00 10.13 -7.87
C ARG A 82 8.92 9.03 -8.40
N ALA A 83 9.99 8.71 -7.68
CA ALA A 83 10.81 7.54 -7.97
C ALA A 83 9.96 6.27 -7.88
N ARG A 84 10.11 5.38 -8.86
CA ARG A 84 9.36 4.11 -8.87
C ARG A 84 9.82 3.23 -7.71
N PHE A 85 8.86 2.66 -6.99
CA PHE A 85 9.11 1.70 -5.92
C PHE A 85 9.33 0.28 -6.51
N ASN A 86 10.32 -0.44 -5.99
CA ASN A 86 10.77 -1.77 -6.42
C ASN A 86 10.79 -2.78 -5.27
N GLY A 87 9.97 -2.57 -4.25
CA GLY A 87 9.79 -3.50 -3.14
C GLY A 87 8.44 -4.20 -3.19
N VAL A 88 7.87 -4.43 -2.00
CA VAL A 88 6.58 -5.10 -1.80
C VAL A 88 5.59 -4.19 -1.07
N SER A 89 4.33 -4.23 -1.47
CA SER A 89 3.21 -3.73 -0.67
C SER A 89 2.60 -4.88 0.13
N PHE A 90 2.05 -4.62 1.30
CA PHE A 90 1.70 -5.66 2.26
C PHE A 90 0.24 -5.59 2.67
N ARG A 91 -0.44 -6.74 2.70
CA ARG A 91 -1.59 -6.95 3.58
C ARG A 91 -1.14 -7.57 4.90
N ILE A 92 -1.21 -6.80 5.99
CA ILE A 92 -0.94 -7.30 7.34
C ILE A 92 -2.23 -7.66 8.08
N ALA A 93 -2.15 -8.65 8.98
CA ALA A 93 -3.25 -9.09 9.83
C ALA A 93 -3.62 -8.00 10.85
N THR A 94 -4.89 -7.91 11.22
CA THR A 94 -5.37 -7.01 12.29
C THR A 94 -5.98 -7.77 13.47
N SER A 95 -5.97 -9.09 13.40
CA SER A 95 -6.44 -10.01 14.45
C SER A 95 -5.49 -11.21 14.55
N ASN A 96 -5.63 -12.00 15.61
CA ASN A 96 -4.74 -13.14 15.90
C ASN A 96 -3.25 -12.76 15.94
N LEU A 97 -2.95 -11.57 16.50
CA LEU A 97 -1.62 -10.99 16.53
C LEU A 97 -0.78 -11.51 17.70
N SER A 98 0.53 -11.58 17.46
CA SER A 98 1.55 -12.01 18.41
C SER A 98 2.51 -10.87 18.77
N ASP A 99 3.35 -11.08 19.79
CA ASP A 99 4.37 -10.09 20.17
C ASP A 99 5.34 -9.73 19.02
N HIS A 100 5.54 -10.64 18.06
CA HIS A 100 6.40 -10.40 16.89
C HIS A 100 5.83 -9.39 15.89
N ASP A 101 4.54 -9.11 15.97
CA ASP A 101 3.87 -8.15 15.09
C ASP A 101 4.00 -6.72 15.63
N PHE A 102 4.48 -6.56 16.86
CA PHE A 102 4.54 -5.30 17.56
C PHE A 102 5.95 -4.80 17.91
N MET A 103 6.09 -3.48 17.98
CA MET A 103 7.29 -2.76 18.41
C MET A 103 6.90 -1.78 19.54
N PRO A 104 7.30 -2.03 20.80
CA PRO A 104 6.98 -1.12 21.89
C PRO A 104 7.83 0.16 21.85
N ILE A 105 7.17 1.30 22.03
CA ILE A 105 7.80 2.61 22.21
C ILE A 105 7.20 3.33 23.43
N ARG A 106 8.00 3.52 24.47
CA ARG A 106 7.58 4.24 25.69
C ARG A 106 7.53 5.75 25.47
N ALA A 107 6.86 6.47 26.37
CA ALA A 107 6.85 7.93 26.38
C ALA A 107 8.29 8.48 26.39
N GLY A 108 8.59 9.43 25.50
CA GLY A 108 9.92 10.02 25.33
C GLY A 108 10.96 9.11 24.67
N GLN A 109 10.65 7.83 24.40
CA GLN A 109 11.59 6.91 23.78
C GLN A 109 11.79 7.28 22.30
N THR A 110 13.02 7.04 21.83
CA THR A 110 13.41 7.20 20.43
C THR A 110 13.81 5.85 19.84
N ILE A 111 13.38 5.57 18.62
CA ILE A 111 13.83 4.45 17.80
C ILE A 111 14.47 5.01 16.53
N GLN A 112 15.61 4.46 16.11
CA GLN A 112 16.30 4.84 14.88
C GLN A 112 16.31 3.70 13.86
N ARG A 113 16.16 4.06 12.59
CA ARG A 113 16.24 3.15 11.44
C ARG A 113 17.08 3.78 10.35
N ASP A 114 18.03 3.01 9.83
CA ASP A 114 18.83 3.37 8.66
C ASP A 114 18.28 2.58 7.48
N ILE A 115 17.93 3.28 6.40
CA ILE A 115 17.31 2.71 5.22
C ILE A 115 18.06 3.23 3.99
N ASP A 116 18.45 2.33 3.10
CA ASP A 116 18.98 2.70 1.80
C ASP A 116 17.84 2.86 0.80
N LEU A 117 17.65 4.08 0.28
CA LEU A 117 16.61 4.34 -0.71
C LEU A 117 16.85 3.55 -2.00
N ALA A 118 18.11 3.28 -2.37
CA ALA A 118 18.45 2.55 -3.58
C ALA A 118 18.10 1.05 -3.49
N GLU A 119 17.88 0.51 -2.30
CA GLU A 119 17.36 -0.85 -2.13
C GLU A 119 15.86 -0.95 -2.49
N LEU A 120 15.13 0.17 -2.52
CA LEU A 120 13.68 0.22 -2.60
C LEU A 120 13.13 1.07 -3.75
N TYR A 121 13.84 2.10 -4.21
CA TYR A 121 13.36 3.09 -5.16
C TYR A 121 14.32 3.29 -6.32
N GLU A 122 13.79 3.65 -7.49
CA GLU A 122 14.56 4.05 -8.66
C GLU A 122 15.18 5.44 -8.50
N VAL A 123 16.30 5.47 -7.78
CA VAL A 123 17.15 6.66 -7.58
C VAL A 123 18.47 6.57 -8.36
N GLY A 124 18.49 5.79 -9.45
CA GLY A 124 19.67 5.57 -10.29
C GLY A 124 19.99 6.71 -11.27
N THR A 125 19.18 7.76 -11.29
CA THR A 125 19.44 9.00 -12.02
C THR A 125 20.04 10.01 -11.05
N THR A 126 21.17 10.63 -11.40
CA THR A 126 21.72 11.72 -10.58
C THR A 126 20.75 12.90 -10.56
N ASP A 127 20.18 13.17 -9.40
CA ASP A 127 19.19 14.22 -9.18
C ASP A 127 19.16 14.63 -7.70
N THR A 128 18.50 15.76 -7.43
CA THR A 128 18.10 16.17 -6.09
C THR A 128 16.75 15.54 -5.77
N TYR A 129 16.72 14.65 -4.78
CA TYR A 129 15.50 13.99 -4.34
C TYR A 129 14.95 14.63 -3.06
N THR A 130 13.62 14.76 -2.98
CA THR A 130 12.88 15.10 -1.77
C THR A 130 12.21 13.84 -1.20
N ILE A 131 12.50 13.56 0.06
CA ILE A 131 12.03 12.37 0.78
C ILE A 131 11.15 12.79 1.95
N ARG A 132 10.00 12.13 2.08
CA ARG A 132 9.09 12.26 3.22
C ARG A 132 8.56 10.89 3.64
N ALA A 133 8.43 10.66 4.94
CA ALA A 133 7.67 9.55 5.50
C ALA A 133 6.33 10.07 6.02
N ARG A 134 5.25 9.33 5.76
CA ARG A 134 3.92 9.59 6.33
C ARG A 134 3.17 8.28 6.47
N GLY A 135 2.29 8.18 7.46
CA GLY A 135 1.43 7.03 7.65
C GLY A 135 0.78 7.02 9.03
N ALA A 136 0.08 5.94 9.35
CA ALA A 136 -0.47 5.70 10.68
C ALA A 136 -0.28 4.24 11.08
N MET A 137 0.21 4.02 12.31
CA MET A 137 0.41 2.66 12.84
C MET A 137 -0.73 2.31 13.80
N PRO A 138 -1.49 1.22 13.56
CA PRO A 138 -2.33 0.63 14.59
C PRO A 138 -1.50 0.32 15.84
N TYR A 139 -2.11 0.37 17.01
CA TYR A 139 -1.40 0.05 18.25
C TYR A 139 -2.25 -0.71 19.26
N ALA A 140 -1.55 -1.49 20.06
CA ALA A 140 -2.02 -2.07 21.31
C ALA A 140 -1.44 -1.29 22.50
N ASN A 141 -2.05 -1.47 23.67
CA ASN A 141 -1.45 -0.99 24.92
C ASN A 141 -0.14 -1.75 25.19
N ILE A 142 0.83 -1.12 25.85
CA ILE A 142 2.09 -1.77 26.24
C ILE A 142 1.78 -3.04 27.05
N GLY A 143 2.35 -4.17 26.61
CA GLY A 143 2.12 -5.49 27.23
C GLY A 143 0.89 -6.23 26.72
N SER A 144 0.21 -5.71 25.69
CA SER A 144 -0.89 -6.38 24.99
C SER A 144 -0.59 -6.47 23.48
N THR A 145 -1.20 -7.46 22.82
CA THR A 145 -1.24 -7.63 21.36
C THR A 145 -2.63 -7.33 20.79
N GLU A 146 -3.58 -6.92 21.62
CA GLU A 146 -4.93 -6.54 21.19
C GLU A 146 -4.94 -5.08 20.71
N LEU A 147 -5.26 -4.88 19.43
CA LEU A 147 -5.37 -3.55 18.85
C LEU A 147 -6.48 -2.75 19.51
N THR A 148 -6.21 -1.47 19.75
CA THR A 148 -7.15 -0.54 20.39
C THR A 148 -8.30 -0.06 19.48
N GLY A 149 -8.30 -0.46 18.20
CA GLY A 149 -9.14 0.16 17.17
C GLY A 149 -8.68 1.54 16.73
N HIS A 150 -7.57 2.04 17.31
CA HIS A 150 -6.98 3.34 16.98
C HIS A 150 -5.57 3.20 16.43
N SER A 151 -5.09 4.28 15.82
CA SER A 151 -3.76 4.38 15.26
C SER A 151 -3.04 5.62 15.74
N VAL A 152 -1.71 5.61 15.58
CA VAL A 152 -0.88 6.77 15.85
C VAL A 152 -0.33 7.29 14.52
N PRO A 153 -0.78 8.46 14.05
CA PRO A 153 -0.27 9.05 12.82
C PRO A 153 1.16 9.55 13.01
N TYR A 154 1.89 9.63 11.91
CA TYR A 154 3.21 10.25 11.84
C TYR A 154 3.42 10.94 10.50
N THR A 155 4.20 12.01 10.52
CA THR A 155 4.78 12.66 9.35
C THR A 155 6.24 12.96 9.66
N SER A 156 7.07 12.98 8.63
CA SER A 156 8.44 13.50 8.74
C SER A 156 8.59 14.87 8.11
N ASN A 157 9.69 15.54 8.47
CA ASN A 157 10.21 16.64 7.68
C ASN A 157 10.46 16.21 6.22
N ALA A 158 10.51 17.19 5.32
CA ALA A 158 11.07 17.01 3.99
C ALA A 158 12.59 16.96 4.07
N LEU A 159 13.20 15.83 3.72
CA LEU A 159 14.64 15.74 3.52
C LEU A 159 14.95 15.91 2.04
N THR A 160 15.72 16.94 1.68
CA THR A 160 16.26 17.11 0.34
C THR A 160 17.71 16.65 0.32
N MET A 161 18.09 15.82 -0.66
CA MET A 161 19.47 15.35 -0.82
C MET A 161 19.81 15.06 -2.28
N ASP A 162 21.05 15.34 -2.65
CA ASP A 162 21.61 14.96 -3.95
C ASP A 162 22.08 13.51 -3.91
N ILE A 163 21.55 12.69 -4.82
CA ILE A 163 21.91 11.28 -4.97
C ILE A 163 22.74 11.15 -6.24
N ASP A 164 23.94 10.58 -6.11
CA ASP A 164 24.75 10.12 -7.23
C ASP A 164 24.12 8.82 -7.77
N GLY A 165 23.63 8.89 -9.01
CA GLY A 165 22.94 7.80 -9.67
C GLY A 165 23.84 6.60 -9.98
N ASP A 166 25.15 6.81 -10.19
CA ASP A 166 26.10 5.72 -10.46
C ASP A 166 26.34 4.90 -9.20
N GLN A 167 26.51 5.59 -8.06
CA GLN A 167 26.62 4.93 -6.76
C GLN A 167 25.30 4.23 -6.39
N ALA A 168 24.15 4.88 -6.60
CA ALA A 168 22.85 4.27 -6.33
C ALA A 168 22.60 3.00 -7.14
N ARG A 169 22.96 2.98 -8.44
CA ARG A 169 22.83 1.80 -9.30
C ARG A 169 23.70 0.61 -8.88
N SER A 170 24.73 0.84 -8.06
CA SER A 170 25.56 -0.24 -7.51
C SER A 170 24.87 -1.01 -6.37
N VAL A 171 23.82 -0.43 -5.78
CA VAL A 171 23.02 -1.05 -4.72
C VAL A 171 21.93 -1.93 -5.35
N PRO A 172 21.91 -3.25 -5.10
CA PRO A 172 20.87 -4.11 -5.61
C PRO A 172 19.56 -3.90 -4.84
N TYR A 173 18.42 -3.91 -5.54
CA TYR A 173 17.12 -3.92 -4.86
C TYR A 173 17.00 -5.10 -3.89
N ALA A 174 16.50 -4.84 -2.68
CA ALA A 174 16.39 -5.84 -1.62
C ALA A 174 15.53 -7.04 -2.06
N ILE A 175 14.47 -6.80 -2.84
CA ILE A 175 13.61 -7.88 -3.38
C ILE A 175 14.38 -8.85 -4.30
N ASN A 176 15.37 -8.36 -5.05
CA ASN A 176 16.19 -9.20 -5.93
C ASN A 176 17.12 -10.11 -5.12
N LEU A 177 17.59 -9.65 -3.96
CA LEU A 177 18.39 -10.46 -3.05
C LEU A 177 17.55 -11.58 -2.45
N ALA A 178 16.33 -11.25 -2.00
CA ALA A 178 15.41 -12.22 -1.44
C ALA A 178 14.96 -13.29 -2.46
N ALA A 179 14.62 -12.87 -3.68
CA ALA A 179 14.31 -13.79 -4.78
C ALA A 179 15.46 -14.78 -5.05
N LYS A 180 16.72 -14.32 -4.99
CA LYS A 180 17.90 -15.18 -5.17
C LYS A 180 18.06 -16.18 -4.00
N GLN A 181 17.76 -15.78 -2.78
CA GLN A 181 17.81 -16.67 -1.61
C GLN A 181 16.72 -17.74 -1.68
N GLN A 182 15.51 -17.37 -2.12
CA GLN A 182 14.44 -18.34 -2.32
C GLN A 182 14.73 -19.34 -3.43
N LYS A 183 15.27 -18.92 -4.59
CA LYS A 183 15.65 -19.87 -5.65
C LYS A 183 16.66 -20.92 -5.21
N ARG A 184 17.48 -20.64 -4.19
CA ARG A 184 18.43 -21.61 -3.61
C ARG A 184 17.76 -22.61 -2.66
N THR A 185 16.59 -22.26 -2.14
CA THR A 185 15.84 -23.02 -1.12
C THR A 185 14.65 -23.76 -1.73
N ALA A 186 14.03 -23.19 -2.76
CA ALA A 186 12.83 -23.69 -3.44
C ALA A 186 13.21 -24.62 -4.61
N LEU A 187 13.41 -25.90 -4.31
CA LEU A 187 13.29 -26.96 -5.30
C LEU A 187 11.78 -27.25 -5.47
N ASN A 188 11.12 -26.55 -6.41
CA ASN A 188 9.75 -26.79 -6.90
C ASN A 188 8.58 -26.10 -6.13
N SER A 189 8.20 -24.86 -6.51
CA SER A 189 7.07 -24.10 -5.92
C SER A 189 6.04 -23.55 -6.94
N ASN A 190 6.10 -23.97 -8.21
CA ASN A 190 5.41 -23.28 -9.30
C ASN A 190 3.98 -23.76 -9.63
N SER A 191 3.22 -24.22 -8.64
CA SER A 191 1.78 -24.39 -8.83
C SER A 191 1.03 -24.12 -7.53
N CYS A 192 -0.23 -23.74 -7.64
CA CYS A 192 -1.20 -23.76 -6.53
C CYS A 192 -1.99 -25.08 -6.55
N PRO A 193 -1.40 -26.26 -6.25
CA PRO A 193 -2.15 -27.51 -6.23
C PRO A 193 -3.04 -27.59 -4.98
N GLY A 194 -4.10 -28.38 -5.07
CA GLY A 194 -4.95 -28.73 -3.93
C GLY A 194 -5.76 -27.57 -3.36
N ASP A 195 -6.01 -27.63 -2.05
CA ASP A 195 -6.97 -26.77 -1.36
C ASP A 195 -6.64 -25.28 -1.45
N ARG A 196 -5.34 -24.90 -1.45
CA ARG A 196 -4.93 -23.49 -1.61
C ARG A 196 -5.37 -22.91 -2.95
N GLY A 197 -5.31 -23.70 -4.02
CA GLY A 197 -5.78 -23.29 -5.34
C GLY A 197 -7.29 -23.08 -5.37
N GLN A 198 -8.06 -23.94 -4.71
CA GLN A 198 -9.52 -23.80 -4.62
C GLN A 198 -9.94 -22.59 -3.75
N LEU A 199 -9.27 -22.38 -2.62
CA LEU A 199 -9.49 -21.21 -1.75
C LEU A 199 -9.18 -19.92 -2.50
N LEU A 200 -8.04 -19.82 -3.18
CA LEU A 200 -7.69 -18.62 -3.95
C LEU A 200 -8.66 -18.37 -5.10
N GLN A 201 -9.08 -19.39 -5.85
CA GLN A 201 -10.10 -19.24 -6.89
C GLN A 201 -11.44 -18.74 -6.35
N SER A 202 -11.85 -19.24 -5.17
CA SER A 202 -13.06 -18.79 -4.49
C SER A 202 -12.93 -17.33 -4.03
N ALA A 203 -11.77 -16.96 -3.48
CA ALA A 203 -11.46 -15.60 -3.06
C ALA A 203 -11.45 -14.61 -4.23
N LEU A 204 -10.88 -14.98 -5.38
CA LEU A 204 -10.92 -14.19 -6.62
C LEU A 204 -12.34 -13.97 -7.11
N LYS A 205 -13.18 -15.02 -7.13
CA LYS A 205 -14.60 -14.88 -7.50
C LYS A 205 -15.32 -13.90 -6.57
N ASN A 206 -15.12 -14.05 -5.26
CA ASN A 206 -15.75 -13.17 -4.27
C ASN A 206 -15.21 -11.73 -4.38
N CYS A 207 -13.91 -11.55 -4.63
CA CYS A 207 -13.31 -10.24 -4.92
C CYS A 207 -14.02 -9.56 -6.09
N ALA A 208 -14.24 -10.27 -7.20
CA ALA A 208 -14.91 -9.71 -8.37
C ALA A 208 -16.34 -9.24 -8.03
N ASP A 209 -17.09 -10.05 -7.28
CA ASP A 209 -18.45 -9.71 -6.85
C ASP A 209 -18.47 -8.47 -5.92
N LEU A 210 -17.59 -8.45 -4.91
CA LEU A 210 -17.45 -7.33 -3.96
C LEU A 210 -17.03 -6.03 -4.66
N ALA A 211 -15.97 -6.08 -5.47
CA ALA A 211 -15.45 -4.92 -6.18
C ALA A 211 -16.46 -4.36 -7.18
N SER A 212 -17.18 -5.22 -7.90
CA SER A 212 -18.25 -4.81 -8.83
C SER A 212 -19.40 -4.13 -8.08
N ASN A 213 -19.79 -4.63 -6.90
CA ASN A 213 -20.79 -3.98 -6.07
C ASN A 213 -20.32 -2.60 -5.59
N ALA A 214 -19.12 -2.54 -5.03
CA ALA A 214 -18.53 -1.31 -4.52
C ALA A 214 -18.35 -0.24 -5.61
N ALA A 215 -17.98 -0.65 -6.83
CA ALA A 215 -17.88 0.24 -7.99
C ALA A 215 -19.23 0.85 -8.38
N ARG A 216 -20.29 0.04 -8.46
CA ARG A 216 -21.65 0.53 -8.75
C ARG A 216 -22.12 1.52 -7.69
N THR A 217 -21.95 1.19 -6.41
CA THR A 217 -22.35 2.10 -5.32
C THR A 217 -21.56 3.39 -5.38
N ALA A 218 -20.23 3.31 -5.58
CA ALA A 218 -19.35 4.48 -5.73
C ALA A 218 -19.71 5.36 -6.94
N ALA A 219 -20.38 4.84 -7.98
CA ALA A 219 -20.89 5.67 -9.08
C ALA A 219 -22.27 6.30 -8.77
N SER A 220 -23.12 5.64 -7.98
CA SER A 220 -24.57 5.89 -7.94
C SER A 220 -25.09 7.16 -7.24
N GLY A 221 -24.36 7.77 -6.29
CA GLY A 221 -24.74 9.02 -5.63
C GLY A 221 -24.21 9.14 -4.20
N ALA A 222 -24.60 10.17 -3.46
CA ALA A 222 -24.17 10.34 -2.06
C ALA A 222 -24.45 9.07 -1.24
N ASP A 223 -23.39 8.50 -0.67
CA ASP A 223 -23.40 7.28 0.12
C ASP A 223 -22.57 7.54 1.38
N GLN A 224 -23.15 7.25 2.55
CA GLN A 224 -22.51 7.55 3.84
C GLN A 224 -21.21 6.74 4.01
N LEU A 225 -21.19 5.50 3.49
CA LEU A 225 -20.01 4.64 3.57
C LEU A 225 -18.89 5.14 2.67
N PHE A 226 -19.22 5.67 1.48
CA PHE A 226 -18.24 6.33 0.64
C PHE A 226 -17.57 7.50 1.38
N SER A 227 -18.35 8.36 2.03
CA SER A 227 -17.80 9.48 2.81
C SER A 227 -17.06 9.04 4.07
N GLN A 228 -17.40 7.89 4.66
CA GLN A 228 -16.66 7.31 5.78
C GLN A 228 -15.25 6.89 5.36
N HIS A 229 -15.09 6.21 4.22
CA HIS A 229 -13.79 5.65 3.83
C HIS A 229 -12.94 6.56 2.94
N PHE A 230 -13.55 7.49 2.21
CA PHE A 230 -12.84 8.42 1.31
C PHE A 230 -12.97 9.89 1.72
N HIS A 231 -13.73 10.19 2.78
CA HIS A 231 -13.80 11.52 3.41
C HIS A 231 -14.26 12.65 2.49
N THR A 232 -15.02 12.31 1.45
CA THR A 232 -15.59 13.26 0.49
C THR A 232 -16.83 12.65 -0.15
N ASP A 233 -17.64 13.47 -0.79
CA ASP A 233 -18.73 13.09 -1.69
C ASP A 233 -18.49 13.62 -3.12
N ASP A 234 -17.29 14.14 -3.38
CA ASP A 234 -16.95 14.75 -4.67
C ASP A 234 -17.14 13.77 -5.85
N PRO A 235 -17.92 14.14 -6.88
CA PRO A 235 -18.22 13.25 -8.00
C PRO A 235 -16.98 12.76 -8.76
N SER A 236 -15.91 13.55 -8.84
CA SER A 236 -14.67 13.15 -9.54
C SER A 236 -13.91 12.08 -8.76
N VAL A 237 -13.89 12.22 -7.43
CA VAL A 237 -13.31 11.23 -6.52
C VAL A 237 -14.10 9.91 -6.56
N ARG A 238 -15.43 10.01 -6.50
CA ARG A 238 -16.35 8.87 -6.67
C ARG A 238 -16.13 8.11 -7.98
N ASN A 239 -15.99 8.83 -9.09
CA ASN A 239 -15.69 8.22 -10.39
C ASN A 239 -14.34 7.52 -10.41
N THR A 240 -13.31 8.10 -9.79
CA THR A 240 -11.98 7.47 -9.71
C THR A 240 -12.02 6.17 -8.89
N VAL A 241 -12.71 6.17 -7.74
CA VAL A 241 -12.91 4.96 -6.92
C VAL A 241 -13.69 3.90 -7.71
N ALA A 242 -14.78 4.28 -8.37
CA ALA A 242 -15.57 3.37 -9.20
C ALA A 242 -14.74 2.78 -10.35
N SER A 243 -13.94 3.59 -11.06
CA SER A 243 -13.08 3.10 -12.14
C SER A 243 -12.03 2.11 -11.64
N ARG A 244 -11.39 2.38 -10.51
CA ARG A 244 -10.42 1.44 -9.93
C ARG A 244 -11.09 0.13 -9.51
N LEU A 245 -12.22 0.20 -8.82
CA LEU A 245 -12.94 -1.00 -8.37
C LEU A 245 -13.48 -1.84 -9.54
N ASN A 246 -13.91 -1.21 -10.63
CA ASN A 246 -14.25 -1.94 -11.86
C ASN A 246 -13.03 -2.67 -12.44
N ALA A 247 -11.87 -2.01 -12.51
CA ALA A 247 -10.64 -2.66 -12.99
C ALA A 247 -10.21 -3.82 -12.08
N VAL A 248 -10.34 -3.67 -10.75
CA VAL A 248 -10.11 -4.76 -9.80
C VAL A 248 -11.11 -5.90 -10.03
N ALA A 249 -12.39 -5.60 -10.26
CA ALA A 249 -13.39 -6.64 -10.53
C ALA A 249 -13.09 -7.41 -11.82
N GLU A 250 -12.65 -6.71 -12.88
CA GLU A 250 -12.22 -7.32 -14.14
C GLU A 250 -10.98 -8.21 -13.95
N SER A 251 -9.98 -7.74 -13.20
CA SER A 251 -8.77 -8.51 -12.90
C SER A 251 -9.07 -9.75 -12.06
N CYS A 252 -9.88 -9.63 -11.01
CA CYS A 252 -10.31 -10.76 -10.18
C CYS A 252 -11.15 -11.80 -10.95
N ALA A 253 -11.90 -11.38 -11.97
CA ALA A 253 -12.70 -12.27 -12.81
C ALA A 253 -11.91 -12.93 -13.96
N ALA A 254 -10.71 -12.42 -14.27
CA ALA A 254 -9.91 -12.90 -15.40
C ALA A 254 -9.44 -14.34 -15.16
N ARG A 255 -9.62 -15.19 -16.17
CA ARG A 255 -9.15 -16.60 -16.16
C ARG A 255 -7.76 -16.77 -16.77
N SER A 256 -7.19 -15.70 -17.32
CA SER A 256 -5.85 -15.63 -17.90
C SER A 256 -5.14 -14.35 -17.45
N SER A 257 -3.82 -14.42 -17.36
CA SER A 257 -2.90 -13.46 -16.71
C SER A 257 -2.74 -12.10 -17.41
N ASP A 258 -3.80 -11.54 -17.97
CA ASP A 258 -3.72 -10.24 -18.63
C ASP A 258 -3.71 -9.13 -17.56
N GLY A 259 -2.55 -8.95 -16.92
CA GLY A 259 -2.27 -7.85 -16.01
C GLY A 259 -1.55 -8.26 -14.73
N THR A 260 -2.07 -9.26 -14.01
CA THR A 260 -1.54 -9.74 -12.72
C THR A 260 -1.28 -11.24 -12.71
N SER A 261 -0.42 -11.68 -11.78
CA SER A 261 -0.19 -13.09 -11.50
C SER A 261 -0.27 -13.33 -10.00
N ALA A 262 -0.88 -14.44 -9.58
CA ALA A 262 -1.04 -14.79 -8.18
C ALA A 262 -0.28 -16.07 -7.83
N SER A 263 0.44 -16.07 -6.71
CA SER A 263 1.10 -17.23 -6.13
C SER A 263 0.49 -17.60 -4.79
N CYS A 264 0.21 -18.89 -4.58
CA CYS A 264 -0.28 -19.43 -3.30
C CYS A 264 0.84 -19.86 -2.34
N THR A 265 2.09 -19.59 -2.74
CA THR A 265 3.28 -19.92 -1.97
C THR A 265 4.24 -18.74 -1.99
N ASP A 266 5.03 -18.63 -0.93
CA ASP A 266 6.01 -17.57 -0.74
C ASP A 266 7.25 -17.77 -1.64
N VAL A 267 7.17 -17.26 -2.87
CA VAL A 267 8.25 -17.38 -3.85
C VAL A 267 9.36 -16.34 -3.65
N TYR A 268 9.21 -15.40 -2.70
CA TYR A 268 10.21 -14.37 -2.38
C TYR A 268 10.75 -14.43 -0.95
N GLY A 269 10.20 -15.27 -0.07
CA GLY A 269 10.67 -15.40 1.32
C GLY A 269 10.23 -14.24 2.19
N MET A 270 9.13 -13.58 1.82
CA MET A 270 8.62 -12.39 2.50
C MET A 270 7.54 -12.72 3.52
N CYS A 271 6.92 -13.89 3.43
CA CYS A 271 5.90 -14.31 4.37
C CYS A 271 6.51 -14.48 5.76
N SER A 272 5.92 -13.78 6.72
CA SER A 272 6.27 -13.84 8.13
C SER A 272 4.99 -13.88 8.96
N SER A 273 5.11 -14.07 10.28
CA SER A 273 3.95 -13.97 11.20
C SER A 273 3.16 -12.69 10.91
N GLY A 274 1.83 -12.77 10.91
CA GLY A 274 0.98 -11.59 10.70
C GLY A 274 0.97 -11.00 9.28
N LEU A 275 1.75 -11.49 8.31
CA LEU A 275 1.61 -11.09 6.91
C LEU A 275 0.59 -12.01 6.21
N LEU A 276 -0.49 -11.43 5.69
CA LEU A 276 -1.56 -12.16 4.99
C LEU A 276 -1.21 -12.34 3.51
N ALA A 277 -0.74 -11.28 2.86
CA ALA A 277 -0.35 -11.29 1.47
C ALA A 277 0.62 -10.13 1.18
N TYR A 278 1.21 -10.14 -0.01
CA TYR A 278 2.00 -9.03 -0.51
C TYR A 278 1.97 -8.96 -2.04
N THR A 279 2.14 -7.76 -2.57
CA THR A 279 2.24 -7.50 -4.01
C THR A 279 3.58 -6.92 -4.37
N LEU A 280 4.16 -7.35 -5.50
CA LEU A 280 5.28 -6.68 -6.16
C LEU A 280 4.72 -5.80 -7.29
N PRO A 281 4.60 -4.47 -7.09
CA PRO A 281 4.03 -3.59 -8.12
C PRO A 281 4.86 -3.58 -9.42
N SER A 282 6.17 -3.84 -9.33
CA SER A 282 7.09 -3.85 -10.48
C SER A 282 6.83 -5.00 -11.46
N THR A 283 6.24 -6.10 -10.98
CA THR A 283 5.94 -7.30 -11.79
C THR A 283 4.46 -7.68 -11.80
N ASN A 284 3.61 -6.92 -11.10
CA ASN A 284 2.19 -7.24 -10.90
C ASN A 284 1.97 -8.64 -10.32
N GLN A 285 2.85 -9.05 -9.41
CA GLN A 285 2.79 -10.37 -8.78
C GLN A 285 2.26 -10.28 -7.36
N LEU A 286 1.12 -10.89 -7.14
CA LEU A 286 0.47 -11.05 -5.84
C LEU A 286 0.92 -12.38 -5.24
N VAL A 287 1.21 -12.39 -3.95
CA VAL A 287 1.61 -13.60 -3.22
C VAL A 287 0.83 -13.68 -1.92
N PHE A 288 0.18 -14.82 -1.71
CA PHE A 288 -0.65 -15.07 -0.53
C PHE A 288 0.10 -15.97 0.45
N CYS A 289 0.20 -15.52 1.70
CA CYS A 289 0.93 -16.20 2.76
C CYS A 289 0.06 -17.23 3.48
N ASP A 290 0.69 -18.07 4.30
CA ASP A 290 0.01 -19.10 5.07
C ASP A 290 -1.17 -18.59 5.93
N PRO A 291 -1.06 -17.44 6.65
CA PRO A 291 -2.19 -16.88 7.38
C PRO A 291 -3.43 -16.56 6.54
N PHE A 292 -3.29 -16.21 5.26
CA PHE A 292 -4.45 -15.99 4.36
C PHE A 292 -5.29 -17.25 4.21
N TYR A 293 -4.65 -18.41 4.11
CA TYR A 293 -5.34 -19.70 3.95
C TYR A 293 -5.84 -20.29 5.27
N GLN A 294 -5.13 -20.00 6.37
CA GLN A 294 -5.33 -20.68 7.66
C GLN A 294 -6.20 -19.88 8.64
N ALA A 295 -6.16 -18.55 8.58
CA ALA A 295 -6.77 -17.68 9.57
C ALA A 295 -7.93 -16.83 9.03
N LEU A 296 -7.98 -16.57 7.72
CA LEU A 296 -9.04 -15.74 7.13
C LEU A 296 -10.23 -16.58 6.68
N PRO A 297 -11.47 -16.16 6.98
CA PRO A 297 -12.65 -16.75 6.36
C PRO A 297 -12.73 -16.35 4.87
N PRO A 298 -13.51 -17.08 4.04
CA PRO A 298 -13.73 -16.68 2.64
C PRO A 298 -14.37 -15.29 2.50
N LEU A 299 -15.33 -14.98 3.38
CA LEU A 299 -16.00 -13.70 3.54
C LEU A 299 -16.25 -13.47 5.02
N SER A 300 -15.88 -12.30 5.52
CA SER A 300 -16.12 -11.91 6.91
C SER A 300 -17.61 -11.76 7.18
N GLN A 301 -18.01 -12.01 8.43
CA GLN A 301 -19.36 -11.74 8.94
C GLN A 301 -19.38 -10.57 9.95
N THR A 302 -18.23 -9.91 10.11
CA THR A 302 -18.05 -8.77 11.00
C THR A 302 -17.55 -7.58 10.19
N CYS A 303 -18.11 -6.40 10.47
CA CYS A 303 -17.63 -5.14 9.94
C CYS A 303 -16.14 -4.98 10.23
N ASP A 304 -15.41 -4.47 9.24
CA ASP A 304 -13.96 -4.25 9.31
C ASP A 304 -13.13 -5.54 9.49
N GLY A 305 -13.79 -6.71 9.45
CA GLY A 305 -13.14 -8.01 9.54
C GLY A 305 -12.42 -8.33 8.24
N GLN A 306 -11.16 -8.77 8.36
CA GLN A 306 -10.39 -9.21 7.20
C GLN A 306 -10.86 -10.58 6.73
N ASP A 307 -10.93 -10.76 5.42
CA ASP A 307 -11.25 -12.03 4.79
C ASP A 307 -10.42 -12.24 3.52
N GLN A 308 -10.55 -13.42 2.92
CA GLN A 308 -9.80 -13.78 1.72
C GLN A 308 -10.18 -12.88 0.53
N ALA A 309 -11.46 -12.56 0.34
CA ALA A 309 -11.93 -11.78 -0.80
C ALA A 309 -11.41 -10.33 -0.79
N THR A 310 -11.50 -9.67 0.36
CA THR A 310 -11.04 -8.29 0.59
C THR A 310 -9.52 -8.21 0.66
N THR A 311 -8.83 -9.28 1.09
CA THR A 311 -7.37 -9.38 0.97
C THR A 311 -6.94 -9.44 -0.50
N VAL A 312 -7.61 -10.24 -1.34
CA VAL A 312 -7.35 -10.23 -2.79
C VAL A 312 -7.61 -8.85 -3.38
N LEU A 313 -8.77 -8.24 -3.06
CA LEU A 313 -9.13 -6.89 -3.52
C LEU A 313 -8.06 -5.86 -3.17
N HIS A 314 -7.58 -5.86 -1.91
CA HIS A 314 -6.49 -4.99 -1.45
C HIS A 314 -5.24 -5.15 -2.31
N GLU A 315 -4.76 -6.38 -2.50
CA GLU A 315 -3.55 -6.66 -3.25
C GLU A 315 -3.66 -6.28 -4.73
N GLU A 316 -4.82 -6.50 -5.37
CA GLU A 316 -5.06 -6.08 -6.75
C GLU A 316 -4.95 -4.55 -6.92
N THR A 317 -5.28 -3.75 -5.91
CA THR A 317 -5.15 -2.29 -5.99
C THR A 317 -3.69 -1.82 -6.06
N HIS A 318 -2.75 -2.63 -5.57
CA HIS A 318 -1.31 -2.34 -5.63
C HIS A 318 -0.71 -2.61 -7.01
N ALA A 319 -1.39 -3.35 -7.88
CA ALA A 319 -0.88 -3.72 -9.20
C ALA A 319 -1.12 -2.59 -10.22
N PRO A 320 -0.05 -1.96 -10.76
CA PRO A 320 -0.20 -0.87 -11.73
C PRO A 320 -0.88 -1.29 -13.04
N ALA A 321 -0.83 -2.58 -13.39
CA ALA A 321 -1.53 -3.13 -14.55
C ALA A 321 -3.05 -3.19 -14.37
N VAL A 322 -3.54 -3.21 -13.12
CA VAL A 322 -4.98 -3.14 -12.81
C VAL A 322 -5.44 -1.69 -12.91
N PHE A 323 -4.80 -0.78 -12.18
CA PHE A 323 -5.14 0.64 -12.24
C PHE A 323 -3.94 1.51 -11.87
N SER A 324 -3.72 2.58 -12.62
CA SER A 324 -2.61 3.51 -12.40
C SER A 324 -3.11 4.90 -11.96
N PRO A 325 -2.49 5.53 -10.94
CA PRO A 325 -1.38 5.01 -10.14
C PRO A 325 -1.81 3.85 -9.21
N PRO A 326 -0.91 2.92 -8.86
CA PRO A 326 -1.18 1.88 -7.87
C PRO A 326 -1.38 2.50 -6.48
N THR A 327 -2.15 1.83 -5.62
CA THR A 327 -2.20 2.17 -4.19
C THR A 327 -0.87 1.86 -3.49
N VAL A 328 -0.69 2.48 -2.34
CA VAL A 328 0.34 2.20 -1.33
C VAL A 328 -0.36 1.84 -0.02
N ASP A 329 0.43 1.58 1.03
CA ASP A 329 -0.08 1.26 2.37
C ASP A 329 0.21 2.39 3.35
N TYR A 330 -0.64 3.42 3.35
CA TYR A 330 -0.51 4.52 4.33
C TYR A 330 -1.00 4.11 5.72
N ALA A 331 -2.01 3.24 5.79
CA ALA A 331 -2.64 2.82 7.03
C ALA A 331 -3.42 1.51 6.87
N TYR A 332 -3.53 0.76 7.98
CA TYR A 332 -4.19 -0.55 8.03
C TYR A 332 -5.38 -0.58 9.01
N GLY A 333 -6.39 -1.38 8.67
CA GLY A 333 -7.66 -1.48 9.41
C GLY A 333 -8.31 -0.11 9.61
N HIS A 334 -8.98 0.08 10.75
CA HIS A 334 -9.61 1.36 11.14
C HIS A 334 -8.73 2.62 11.02
N SER A 335 -7.41 2.46 10.95
CA SER A 335 -6.50 3.56 10.68
C SER A 335 -6.75 4.21 9.31
N ALA A 336 -7.22 3.45 8.33
CA ALA A 336 -7.52 3.91 6.98
C ALA A 336 -8.62 4.97 6.95
N ASP A 337 -9.61 4.86 7.86
CA ASP A 337 -10.72 5.82 8.02
C ASP A 337 -10.30 7.13 8.72
N ASN A 338 -9.01 7.30 9.01
CA ASN A 338 -8.46 8.54 9.55
C ASN A 338 -7.56 9.26 8.53
N LEU A 339 -7.45 8.72 7.31
CA LEU A 339 -6.62 9.31 6.26
C LEU A 339 -7.32 10.52 5.63
N PRO A 340 -6.57 11.55 5.20
CA PRO A 340 -7.17 12.56 4.33
C PRO A 340 -7.57 11.93 2.98
N THR A 341 -8.59 12.47 2.30
CA THR A 341 -9.12 11.94 1.02
C THR A 341 -8.04 11.55 0.01
N GLN A 342 -7.02 12.39 -0.17
CA GLN A 342 -5.95 12.11 -1.14
C GLN A 342 -5.15 10.84 -0.80
N ASP A 343 -4.99 10.54 0.48
CA ASP A 343 -4.30 9.33 0.94
C ASP A 343 -5.23 8.14 0.92
N ALA A 344 -6.49 8.29 1.32
CA ALA A 344 -7.48 7.23 1.25
C ALA A 344 -7.65 6.72 -0.19
N LEU A 345 -7.64 7.63 -1.17
CA LEU A 345 -7.63 7.26 -2.60
C LEU A 345 -6.38 6.50 -3.04
N MET A 346 -5.31 6.58 -2.28
CA MET A 346 -4.06 5.92 -2.56
C MET A 346 -3.76 4.80 -1.56
N ASN A 347 -4.69 4.45 -0.66
CA ASN A 347 -4.51 3.44 0.37
C ASN A 347 -5.33 2.19 0.04
N ALA A 348 -4.67 1.04 -0.08
CA ALA A 348 -5.34 -0.19 -0.48
C ALA A 348 -6.42 -0.65 0.51
N ASP A 349 -6.20 -0.46 1.81
CA ASP A 349 -7.16 -0.88 2.84
C ASP A 349 -8.47 -0.06 2.81
N SER A 350 -8.43 1.21 2.36
CA SER A 350 -9.64 2.02 2.20
C SER A 350 -10.61 1.38 1.19
N TYR A 351 -10.11 0.74 0.13
CA TYR A 351 -10.92 0.02 -0.84
C TYR A 351 -11.46 -1.30 -0.30
N ALA A 352 -10.64 -2.06 0.43
CA ALA A 352 -11.02 -3.33 1.03
C ALA A 352 -12.11 -3.14 2.10
N MET A 353 -11.95 -2.15 2.98
CA MET A 353 -12.92 -1.82 4.01
C MET A 353 -14.23 -1.29 3.43
N TYR A 354 -14.17 -0.38 2.45
CA TYR A 354 -15.38 0.09 1.77
C TYR A 354 -16.19 -1.04 1.11
N ALA A 355 -15.51 -1.99 0.46
CA ALA A 355 -16.18 -3.14 -0.14
C ALA A 355 -16.78 -4.09 0.92
N ASN A 356 -16.10 -4.28 2.06
CA ASN A 356 -16.59 -5.08 3.18
C ASN A 356 -17.84 -4.44 3.83
N ALA A 357 -17.78 -3.15 4.14
CA ALA A 357 -18.86 -2.37 4.73
C ALA A 357 -20.14 -2.48 3.88
N LEU A 358 -20.02 -2.23 2.57
CA LEU A 358 -21.12 -2.38 1.62
C LEU A 358 -21.71 -3.79 1.54
N TYR A 359 -20.88 -4.83 1.68
CA TYR A 359 -21.34 -6.22 1.67
C TYR A 359 -22.15 -6.56 2.92
N LEU A 360 -21.74 -6.02 4.07
CA LEU A 360 -22.35 -6.31 5.37
C LEU A 360 -23.47 -5.34 5.76
N GLY A 361 -23.60 -4.19 5.10
CA GLY A 361 -24.59 -3.17 5.44
C GLY A 361 -24.28 -2.47 6.75
N CYS A 362 -22.99 -2.32 7.04
CA CYS A 362 -22.45 -1.38 8.02
C CYS A 362 -21.59 -0.35 7.29
#